data_AF-A0A514K3J8-F1
#
_entry.id   AF-A0A514K3J8-F1
#
_cell.length_a   1.000
_cell.length_b   1.000
_cell.length_c   1.000
_cell.angle_alpha   90.00
_cell.angle_beta   90.00
_cell.angle_gamma   90.00
#
_symmetry.space_group_name_H-M   'P 1'
#
loop_
_entity.id
_entity.type
_entity.pdbx_description
1 polymer ?
#
loop_
_entity_poly.entity_id
_entity_poly.type
_entity_poly.pdbx_seq_one_letter_code
_entity_poly.pdbx_strand_id
1 'polypeptide(L)'
;FALVVLITLSILYALRCLHHFDKVKDEFVHHIGVNYLFAPWMSCLLLLQTSPVLVVPSGTFYQQITWWMLVVPIIMLDIKLYGQWFIKGKLRVLAKVANPASQLSVIANFIAAKASFFMGWSEMALCFFAMGVAHYLVLFVTLYQRHPGSNGVSPKLKPVFALFVATPNMASLA
;
A
#
# COMPACT_ATOMS: atom_id res chain seq x y z
N PHE A 1 20.66 -2.68 -9.31
CA PHE A 1 20.73 -2.06 -7.97
C PHE A 1 19.43 -2.24 -7.17
N ALA A 2 18.26 -1.82 -7.68
CA ALA A 2 16.98 -1.92 -6.97
C ALA A 2 16.61 -3.36 -6.52
N LEU A 3 16.84 -4.38 -7.37
CA LEU A 3 16.61 -5.79 -7.00
C LEU A 3 17.48 -6.23 -5.81
N VAL A 4 18.76 -5.84 -5.79
CA VAL A 4 19.69 -6.17 -4.71
C VAL A 4 19.21 -5.53 -3.41
N VAL A 5 18.82 -4.25 -3.45
CA VAL A 5 18.28 -3.54 -2.29
C VAL A 5 17.00 -4.20 -1.78
N LEU A 6 16.07 -4.59 -2.65
CA LEU A 6 14.86 -5.31 -2.23
C LEU A 6 15.23 -6.64 -1.57
N ILE A 7 16.11 -7.44 -2.16
CA ILE A 7 16.52 -8.74 -1.60
C ILE A 7 17.15 -8.53 -0.22
N THR A 8 18.05 -7.55 -0.08
CA THR A 8 18.67 -7.21 1.21
C THR A 8 17.62 -6.76 2.23
N LEU A 9 16.67 -5.90 1.85
CA LEU A 9 15.59 -5.44 2.73
C LEU A 9 14.64 -6.58 3.14
N SER A 10 14.31 -7.47 2.21
CA SER A 10 13.47 -8.65 2.48
C SER A 10 14.16 -9.62 3.43
N ILE A 11 15.47 -9.86 3.26
CA ILE A 11 16.28 -10.69 4.18
C ILE A 11 16.35 -10.03 5.55
N LEU A 12 16.62 -8.72 5.62
CA LEU A 12 16.64 -7.98 6.89
C LEU A 12 15.28 -8.00 7.59
N TYR A 13 14.19 -7.90 6.84
CA TYR A 13 12.84 -7.96 7.38
C TYR A 13 12.49 -9.38 7.85
N ALA A 14 12.86 -10.42 7.10
CA ALA A 14 12.71 -11.82 7.50
C ALA A 14 13.51 -12.12 8.78
N LEU A 15 14.76 -11.64 8.86
CA LEU A 15 15.59 -11.74 10.07
C LEU A 15 14.93 -11.01 11.25
N ARG A 16 14.33 -9.84 11.01
CA ARG A 16 13.59 -9.08 12.04
C ARG A 16 12.33 -9.83 12.48
N CYS A 17 11.62 -10.50 11.59
CA CYS A 17 10.49 -11.36 11.94
C CYS A 17 10.93 -12.56 12.80
N LEU A 18 12.07 -13.18 12.49
CA LEU A 18 12.59 -14.34 13.23
C LEU A 18 13.16 -13.97 14.60
N HIS A 19 13.94 -12.88 14.69
CA HIS A 19 14.62 -12.48 15.93
C HIS A 19 13.81 -11.53 16.82
N HIS A 20 12.86 -10.78 16.27
CA HIS A 20 12.14 -9.71 16.96
C HIS A 20 10.64 -9.74 16.66
N PHE A 21 10.03 -10.92 16.76
CA PHE A 21 8.61 -11.13 16.48
C PHE A 21 7.70 -10.20 17.30
N ASP A 22 8.03 -9.97 18.57
CA ASP A 22 7.27 -9.06 19.45
C ASP A 22 7.24 -7.63 18.91
N LYS A 23 8.34 -7.14 18.34
CA LYS A 23 8.40 -5.80 17.74
C LYS A 23 7.58 -5.71 16.45
N VAL A 24 7.51 -6.78 15.66
CA VAL A 24 6.68 -6.84 14.45
C VAL A 24 5.20 -6.87 14.82
N LYS A 25 4.84 -7.59 15.88
CA LYS A 25 3.48 -7.63 16.41
C LYS A 25 3.06 -6.25 16.94
N ASP A 26 3.94 -5.55 17.67
CA ASP A 26 3.68 -4.20 18.14
C ASP A 26 3.49 -3.20 16.99
N GLU A 27 4.32 -3.31 15.94
CA GLU A 27 4.20 -2.51 14.73
C GLU A 27 2.87 -2.79 13.98
N PHE A 28 2.43 -4.04 13.97
CA PHE A 28 1.16 -4.46 13.39
C PHE A 28 -0.06 -3.96 14.18
N VAL A 29 0.04 -3.84 15.51
CA VAL A 29 -1.03 -3.30 16.36
C VAL A 29 -1.06 -1.76 16.28
N HIS A 30 0.07 -1.12 15.98
CA HIS A 30 0.16 0.33 15.90
C HIS A 30 -0.65 0.91 14.72
N HIS A 31 -1.58 1.81 15.05
CA HIS A 31 -2.49 2.48 14.11
C HIS A 31 -1.81 3.21 12.92
N ILE A 32 -0.59 3.71 13.10
CA ILE A 32 0.18 4.37 12.03
C ILE A 32 1.19 3.41 11.39
N GLY A 33 1.76 2.48 12.17
CA GLY A 33 2.83 1.58 11.74
C GLY A 33 2.34 0.58 10.71
N VAL A 34 1.09 0.14 10.84
CA VAL A 34 0.48 -0.82 9.92
C VAL A 34 0.46 -0.35 8.45
N ASN A 35 0.42 0.96 8.21
CA ASN A 35 0.39 1.50 6.84
C ASN A 35 1.75 1.36 6.13
N TYR A 36 2.86 1.21 6.86
CA TYR A 36 4.17 1.01 6.26
C TYR A 36 4.39 -0.44 5.81
N LEU A 37 3.60 -1.38 6.31
CA LEU A 37 3.63 -2.79 5.87
C LEU A 37 3.18 -2.99 4.43
N PHE A 38 2.56 -1.99 3.78
CA PHE A 38 2.29 -2.02 2.34
C PHE A 38 3.56 -1.89 1.50
N ALA A 39 4.62 -1.25 2.02
CA ALA A 39 5.81 -0.91 1.24
C ALA A 39 6.59 -2.13 0.68
N PRO A 40 6.83 -3.22 1.44
CA PRO A 40 7.49 -4.41 0.90
C PRO A 40 6.72 -5.03 -0.27
N TRP A 41 5.40 -5.19 -0.14
CA TRP A 41 4.55 -5.81 -1.16
C TRP A 41 4.45 -4.96 -2.43
N MET A 42 4.28 -3.65 -2.27
CA MET A 42 4.32 -2.71 -3.40
C MET A 42 5.66 -2.74 -4.14
N SER A 43 6.76 -2.75 -3.39
CA SER A 43 8.11 -2.78 -3.98
C SER A 43 8.36 -4.07 -4.76
N CYS A 44 7.89 -5.22 -4.23
CA CYS A 44 7.93 -6.50 -4.93
C CYS A 44 7.11 -6.49 -6.22
N LEU A 45 5.86 -5.97 -6.19
CA LEU A 45 5.02 -5.87 -7.38
C LEU A 45 5.61 -4.95 -8.44
N LEU A 46 6.16 -3.81 -8.05
CA LEU A 46 6.83 -2.89 -8.99
C LEU A 46 8.06 -3.52 -9.63
N LEU A 47 8.84 -4.29 -8.87
CA LEU A 47 9.99 -5.02 -9.42
C LEU A 47 9.58 -6.13 -10.38
N LEU A 48 8.46 -6.80 -10.12
CA LEU A 48 7.89 -7.78 -11.06
C LEU A 48 7.47 -7.11 -12.37
N GLN A 49 6.89 -5.91 -12.33
CA GLN A 49 6.48 -5.17 -13.53
C GLN A 49 7.66 -4.58 -14.34
N THR A 50 8.76 -4.23 -13.68
CA THR A 50 9.88 -3.48 -14.30
C THR A 50 11.05 -4.36 -14.71
N SER A 51 11.14 -5.60 -14.24
CA SER A 51 12.27 -6.47 -14.52
C SER A 51 12.06 -7.25 -15.82
N PRO A 52 12.81 -6.95 -16.91
CA PRO A 52 12.76 -7.71 -18.17
C PRO A 52 13.23 -9.16 -18.00
N VAL A 53 14.02 -9.45 -16.96
CA VAL A 53 14.59 -10.78 -16.65
C VAL A 53 13.62 -11.66 -15.86
N LEU A 54 12.73 -11.05 -15.07
CA LEU A 54 11.62 -11.73 -14.39
C LEU A 54 10.32 -11.70 -15.21
N VAL A 55 10.38 -11.28 -16.48
CA VAL A 55 9.28 -11.45 -17.44
C VAL A 55 9.13 -12.95 -17.69
N VAL A 56 8.42 -13.58 -16.78
CA VAL A 56 7.75 -14.85 -17.02
C VAL A 56 6.85 -14.63 -18.24
N PRO A 57 6.86 -15.53 -19.24
CA PRO A 57 6.05 -15.37 -20.45
C PRO A 57 4.60 -15.06 -20.09
N SER A 58 4.08 -13.96 -20.63
CA SER A 58 2.74 -13.46 -20.39
C SER A 58 1.72 -14.58 -20.59
N GLY A 59 0.96 -14.88 -19.53
CA GLY A 59 -0.09 -15.91 -19.54
C GLY A 59 0.29 -17.27 -18.96
N THR A 60 1.47 -17.43 -18.37
CA THR A 60 1.80 -18.67 -17.63
C THR A 60 1.25 -18.64 -16.20
N PHE A 61 0.77 -19.80 -15.74
CA PHE A 61 0.20 -20.03 -14.41
C PHE A 61 1.11 -19.56 -13.26
N TYR A 62 2.43 -19.68 -13.42
CA TYR A 62 3.42 -19.23 -12.45
C TYR A 62 3.41 -17.72 -12.20
N GLN A 63 3.18 -16.91 -13.23
CA GLN A 63 3.07 -15.46 -13.09
C GLN A 63 1.83 -15.08 -12.28
N GLN A 64 0.70 -15.76 -12.57
CA GLN A 64 -0.56 -15.57 -11.86
C GLN A 64 -0.45 -15.91 -10.38
N ILE A 65 0.16 -17.05 -10.04
CA ILE A 65 0.40 -17.41 -8.62
C ILE A 65 1.28 -16.36 -7.94
N THR A 66 2.37 -15.95 -8.57
CA THR A 66 3.30 -14.99 -7.98
C THR A 66 2.62 -13.65 -7.72
N TRP A 67 1.80 -13.18 -8.67
CA TRP A 67 1.00 -11.97 -8.49
C TRP A 67 0.01 -12.11 -7.33
N TRP A 68 -0.76 -13.22 -7.27
CA TRP A 68 -1.69 -13.47 -6.17
C TRP A 68 -1.00 -13.53 -4.81
N MET A 69 0.16 -14.18 -4.71
CA MET A 69 0.96 -14.23 -3.49
C MET A 69 1.37 -12.85 -2.99
N LEU A 70 1.59 -11.89 -3.90
CA LEU A 70 1.94 -10.51 -3.57
C LEU A 70 0.73 -9.61 -3.30
N VAL A 71 -0.40 -9.88 -3.95
CA VAL A 71 -1.64 -9.09 -3.82
C VAL A 71 -2.49 -9.50 -2.61
N VAL A 72 -2.51 -10.78 -2.23
CA VAL A 72 -3.26 -11.25 -1.06
C VAL A 72 -2.91 -10.46 0.21
N PRO A 73 -1.62 -10.23 0.54
CA PRO A 73 -1.26 -9.40 1.70
C PRO A 73 -1.72 -7.95 1.59
N ILE A 74 -1.76 -7.37 0.39
CA ILE A 74 -2.28 -6.01 0.16
C ILE A 74 -3.78 -5.97 0.49
N ILE A 75 -4.55 -6.94 -0.03
CA ILE A 75 -5.99 -7.05 0.27
C ILE A 75 -6.21 -7.25 1.78
N MET A 76 -5.44 -8.12 2.43
CA MET A 76 -5.56 -8.35 3.88
C MET A 76 -5.26 -7.08 4.69
N LEU A 77 -4.24 -6.32 4.29
CA LEU A 77 -3.91 -5.04 4.92
C LEU A 77 -4.99 -3.99 4.67
N ASP A 78 -5.58 -3.95 3.48
CA ASP A 78 -6.70 -3.07 3.14
C ASP A 78 -7.94 -3.39 3.96
N ILE A 79 -8.34 -4.66 4.06
CA ILE A 79 -9.46 -5.10 4.90
C ILE A 79 -9.21 -4.69 6.36
N LYS A 80 -7.99 -4.83 6.85
CA LYS A 80 -7.65 -4.42 8.21
C LYS A 80 -7.70 -2.90 8.38
N LEU A 81 -7.20 -2.13 7.42
CA LEU A 81 -7.23 -0.68 7.44
C LEU A 81 -8.67 -0.16 7.41
N TYR A 82 -9.50 -0.66 6.49
CA TYR A 82 -10.92 -0.33 6.39
C TYR A 82 -11.69 -0.80 7.62
N GLY A 83 -11.40 -2.00 8.14
CA GLY A 83 -11.99 -2.50 9.37
C GLY A 83 -11.69 -1.59 10.57
N GLN A 84 -10.47 -1.05 10.66
CA GLN A 84 -10.14 -0.06 11.69
C GLN A 84 -10.90 1.27 11.51
N TRP A 85 -11.15 1.70 10.28
CA TRP A 85 -11.92 2.90 10.00
C TRP A 85 -13.41 2.75 10.32
N PHE A 86 -14.02 1.60 9.96
CA PHE A 86 -15.46 1.39 10.10
C PHE A 86 -15.88 0.82 11.46
N ILE A 87 -15.14 -0.14 12.03
CA ILE A 87 -15.60 -0.93 13.19
C ILE A 87 -15.17 -0.32 14.53
N LYS A 88 -14.01 0.36 14.60
CA LYS A 88 -13.50 0.91 15.88
C LYS A 88 -14.16 2.24 16.32
N GLY A 89 -15.26 2.64 15.69
CA GLY A 89 -16.39 3.27 16.39
C GLY A 89 -16.20 4.68 16.98
N LYS A 90 -15.22 5.48 16.55
CA LYS A 90 -15.23 6.92 16.84
C LYS A 90 -15.09 7.69 15.53
N LEU A 91 -16.19 8.12 14.93
CA LEU A 91 -16.17 9.04 13.78
C LEU A 91 -15.28 10.29 14.02
N ARG A 92 -15.09 10.72 15.28
CA ARG A 92 -14.13 11.77 15.69
C ARG A 92 -12.63 11.42 15.53
N VAL A 93 -12.32 10.18 15.15
CA VAL A 93 -10.96 9.63 15.02
C VAL A 93 -10.57 9.44 13.55
N LEU A 94 -11.47 9.57 12.57
CA LEU A 94 -11.09 9.61 11.14
C LEU A 94 -10.08 10.74 10.87
N ALA A 95 -10.29 11.94 11.41
CA ALA A 95 -9.30 13.02 11.32
C ALA A 95 -7.99 12.72 12.10
N LYS A 96 -8.01 11.85 13.12
CA LYS A 96 -6.84 11.49 13.93
C LYS A 96 -6.09 10.24 13.42
N VAL A 97 -6.76 9.40 12.63
CA VAL A 97 -6.27 8.13 12.07
C VAL A 97 -6.00 8.24 10.56
N ALA A 98 -6.67 9.16 9.86
CA ALA A 98 -6.24 9.61 8.54
C ALA A 98 -4.87 10.27 8.70
N ASN A 99 -3.86 9.52 8.29
CA ASN A 99 -2.47 9.92 8.26
C ASN A 99 -2.07 9.86 6.78
N PRO A 100 -1.29 10.81 6.24
CA PRO A 100 -0.76 10.73 4.88
C PRO A 100 -0.22 9.34 4.47
N ALA A 101 0.29 8.55 5.42
CA ALA A 101 0.73 7.18 5.20
C ALA A 101 -0.36 6.22 4.66
N SER A 102 -1.65 6.48 4.86
CA SER A 102 -2.73 5.65 4.28
C SER A 102 -2.80 5.76 2.76
N GLN A 103 -2.16 6.76 2.14
CA GLN A 103 -1.99 6.81 0.69
C GLN A 103 -1.11 5.67 0.15
N LEU A 104 -0.32 5.00 1.00
CA LEU A 104 0.40 3.78 0.63
C LEU A 104 -0.57 2.66 0.22
N SER A 105 -1.72 2.53 0.87
CA SER A 105 -2.77 1.58 0.46
C SER A 105 -3.36 1.93 -0.90
N VAL A 106 -3.60 3.22 -1.17
CA VAL A 106 -4.10 3.68 -2.47
C VAL A 106 -3.10 3.38 -3.59
N ILE A 107 -1.82 3.70 -3.37
CA ILE A 107 -0.74 3.42 -4.32
C ILE A 107 -0.61 1.90 -4.55
N ALA A 108 -0.76 1.08 -3.51
CA ALA A 108 -0.73 -0.38 -3.61
C ALA A 108 -1.84 -0.91 -4.52
N ASN A 109 -3.06 -0.38 -4.38
CA ASN A 109 -4.19 -0.74 -5.23
C ASN A 109 -3.96 -0.36 -6.70
N PHE A 110 -3.38 0.81 -6.99
CA PHE A 110 -3.04 1.19 -8.36
C PHE A 110 -1.92 0.33 -8.97
N ILE A 111 -0.90 -0.02 -8.18
CA ILE A 111 0.14 -0.97 -8.61
C ILE A 111 -0.47 -2.33 -8.95
N ALA A 112 -1.36 -2.84 -8.09
CA ALA A 112 -2.04 -4.11 -8.30
C ALA A 112 -2.93 -4.08 -9.56
N ALA A 113 -3.71 -3.01 -9.74
CA ALA A 113 -4.56 -2.79 -10.91
C ALA A 113 -3.76 -2.83 -12.22
N LYS A 114 -2.67 -2.07 -12.28
CA LYS A 114 -1.76 -2.04 -13.43
C LYS A 114 -1.20 -3.42 -13.75
N ALA A 115 -0.75 -4.16 -12.73
CA ALA A 115 -0.24 -5.52 -12.94
C ALA A 115 -1.32 -6.47 -13.47
N SER A 116 -2.55 -6.44 -12.93
CA SER A 116 -3.64 -7.28 -13.44
C SER A 116 -4.03 -6.96 -14.88
N PHE A 117 -3.94 -5.69 -15.30
CA PHE A 117 -4.22 -5.29 -16.68
C PHE A 117 -3.22 -5.93 -17.66
N PHE A 118 -1.91 -5.89 -17.35
CA PHE A 118 -0.88 -6.55 -18.17
C PHE A 118 -1.01 -8.06 -18.23
N MET A 119 -1.69 -8.67 -17.27
CA MET A 119 -1.96 -10.12 -17.23
C MET A 119 -3.26 -10.49 -17.98
N GLY A 120 -3.97 -9.52 -18.56
CA GLY A 120 -5.21 -9.71 -19.31
C GLY A 120 -6.46 -9.79 -18.43
N TRP A 121 -6.36 -9.45 -17.14
CA TRP A 121 -7.46 -9.54 -16.17
C TRP A 121 -8.13 -8.18 -15.98
N SER A 122 -8.91 -7.75 -16.99
CA SER A 122 -9.55 -6.43 -17.05
C SER A 122 -10.48 -6.16 -15.86
N GLU A 123 -11.30 -7.13 -15.46
CA GLU A 123 -12.27 -6.97 -14.37
C GLU A 123 -11.58 -6.75 -13.02
N MET A 124 -10.50 -7.48 -12.76
CA MET A 124 -9.71 -7.31 -11.54
C MET A 124 -9.00 -5.96 -11.55
N ALA A 125 -8.43 -5.57 -12.70
CA ALA A 125 -7.80 -4.26 -12.84
C ALA A 125 -8.78 -3.12 -12.54
N LEU A 126 -9.99 -3.19 -13.09
CA LEU A 126 -11.05 -2.22 -12.84
C LEU A 126 -11.46 -2.17 -11.36
N CYS A 127 -11.59 -3.33 -10.71
CA CYS A 127 -11.94 -3.44 -9.30
C CYS A 127 -10.89 -2.76 -8.40
N PHE A 128 -9.60 -3.10 -8.57
CA PHE A 128 -8.52 -2.49 -7.80
C PHE A 128 -8.39 -0.99 -8.08
N PHE A 129 -8.54 -0.57 -9.33
CA PHE A 129 -8.51 0.83 -9.71
C PHE A 129 -9.66 1.62 -9.05
N ALA A 130 -10.89 1.13 -9.16
CA ALA A 130 -12.06 1.76 -8.56
C ALA A 130 -11.95 1.84 -7.03
N MET A 131 -11.47 0.79 -6.38
CA MET A 131 -11.21 0.78 -4.94
C MET A 131 -10.16 1.82 -4.55
N GLY A 132 -9.06 1.91 -5.30
CA GLY A 132 -8.03 2.92 -5.10
C GLY A 132 -8.54 4.35 -5.25
N VAL A 133 -9.33 4.65 -6.28
CA VAL A 133 -9.93 5.98 -6.50
C VAL A 133 -10.93 6.33 -5.39
N ALA A 134 -11.79 5.40 -5.00
CA ALA A 134 -12.74 5.62 -3.91
C ALA A 134 -12.03 5.93 -2.59
N HIS A 135 -11.00 5.15 -2.25
CA HIS A 135 -10.18 5.39 -1.06
C HIS A 135 -9.42 6.72 -1.16
N TYR A 136 -8.87 7.06 -2.33
CA TYR A 136 -8.23 8.35 -2.58
C TYR A 136 -9.17 9.53 -2.31
N LEU A 137 -10.41 9.48 -2.81
CA LEU A 137 -11.40 10.53 -2.60
C LEU A 137 -11.74 10.72 -1.12
N VAL A 138 -11.93 9.63 -0.38
CA VAL A 138 -12.16 9.70 1.08
C VAL A 138 -10.98 10.32 1.80
N LEU A 139 -9.74 9.95 1.44
CA LEU A 139 -8.54 10.55 2.00
C LEU A 139 -8.38 12.02 1.62
N PHE A 140 -8.72 12.37 0.39
CA PHE A 140 -8.68 13.74 -0.09
C PHE A 140 -9.63 14.60 0.73
N VAL A 141 -10.89 14.20 0.84
CA VAL A 141 -11.91 14.90 1.63
C VAL A 141 -11.47 15.00 3.10
N THR A 142 -10.99 13.92 3.71
CA THR A 142 -10.66 13.91 5.15
C THR A 142 -9.35 14.65 5.50
N LEU A 143 -8.34 14.64 4.63
CA LEU A 143 -7.04 15.27 4.89
C LEU A 143 -6.95 16.69 4.35
N TYR A 144 -7.51 16.99 3.17
CA TYR A 144 -7.48 18.35 2.62
C TYR A 144 -8.53 19.26 3.24
N GLN A 145 -9.71 18.75 3.64
CA GLN A 145 -10.70 19.57 4.35
C GLN A 145 -10.34 19.77 5.84
N ARG A 146 -9.29 19.11 6.35
CA ARG A 146 -8.80 19.31 7.72
C ARG A 146 -8.12 20.68 7.81
N HIS A 147 -8.84 21.63 8.39
CA HIS A 147 -8.43 23.03 8.55
C HIS A 147 -7.02 23.16 9.19
N PRO A 148 -6.13 24.06 8.71
CA PRO A 148 -4.72 24.16 9.13
C PRO A 148 -4.47 24.47 10.62
N GLY A 149 -5.52 24.74 11.41
CA GLY A 149 -5.43 25.08 12.83
C GLY A 149 -5.55 23.92 13.82
N SER A 150 -5.77 22.68 13.36
CA SER A 150 -5.92 21.51 14.26
C SER A 150 -4.57 20.84 14.52
N ASN A 151 -3.92 21.17 15.64
CA ASN A 151 -2.73 20.52 16.24
C ASN A 151 -1.99 19.59 15.27
N GLY A 152 -1.15 20.23 14.47
CA GLY A 152 -0.59 19.72 13.22
C GLY A 152 0.11 18.39 13.38
N VAL A 153 -0.08 17.57 12.33
CA VAL A 153 0.69 16.37 12.01
C VAL A 153 2.16 16.56 12.45
N SER A 154 2.68 15.61 13.22
CA SER A 154 4.04 15.67 13.80
C SER A 154 5.05 16.11 12.74
N PRO A 155 6.01 17.02 13.03
CA PRO A 155 7.02 17.46 12.07
C PRO A 155 7.79 16.30 11.41
N LYS A 156 7.88 15.15 12.08
CA LYS A 156 8.52 13.92 11.59
C LYS A 156 7.77 13.27 10.41
N LEU A 157 6.48 13.58 10.21
CA LEU A 157 5.64 13.05 9.14
C LEU A 157 5.57 13.99 7.92
N LYS A 158 6.28 15.14 7.95
CA LYS A 158 6.37 16.07 6.82
C LYS A 158 6.80 15.42 5.49
N PRO A 159 7.74 14.46 5.46
CA PRO A 159 8.12 13.79 4.22
C PRO A 159 6.98 12.96 3.59
N VAL A 160 6.04 12.48 4.41
CA VAL A 160 4.94 11.62 3.96
C VAL A 160 3.92 12.39 3.11
N PHE A 161 3.91 13.73 3.19
CA PHE A 161 3.09 14.54 2.28
C PHE A 161 3.51 14.42 0.81
N ALA A 162 4.72 13.92 0.50
CA ALA A 162 5.10 13.60 -0.88
C ALA A 162 4.18 12.55 -1.52
N LEU A 163 3.52 11.70 -0.71
CA LEU A 163 2.56 10.71 -1.21
C LEU A 163 1.37 11.37 -1.92
N PHE A 164 1.02 12.62 -1.57
CA PHE A 164 -0.08 13.35 -2.23
C PHE A 164 0.21 13.63 -3.70
N VAL A 165 1.49 13.68 -4.07
CA VAL A 165 1.93 13.80 -5.48
C VAL A 165 2.12 12.41 -6.09
N ALA A 166 2.66 11.45 -5.33
CA ALA A 166 2.90 10.09 -5.84
C ALA A 166 1.60 9.36 -6.22
N THR A 167 0.54 9.56 -5.45
CA THR A 167 -0.75 8.88 -5.65
C THR A 167 -1.43 9.21 -6.99
N PRO A 168 -1.66 10.48 -7.38
CA PRO A 168 -2.25 10.82 -8.68
C PRO A 168 -1.34 10.43 -9.85
N ASN A 169 -0.02 10.53 -9.70
CA ASN A 169 0.91 10.06 -10.73
C ASN A 169 0.74 8.56 -10.97
N MET A 170 0.59 7.76 -9.90
CA MET A 170 0.37 6.33 -10.06
C MET A 170 -1.01 6.00 -10.61
N ALA A 171 -2.04 6.77 -10.24
CA ALA A 171 -3.38 6.64 -10.80
C ALA A 171 -3.38 6.85 -12.32
N SER A 172 -2.60 7.81 -12.84
CA SER A 172 -2.51 8.03 -14.30
C SER A 172 -1.81 6.91 -15.07
N LEU A 173 -1.00 6.08 -14.38
CA LEU A 173 -0.25 4.97 -14.97
C LEU A 173 -1.00 3.63 -14.89
N ALA A 174 -2.05 3.57 -14.07
CA ALA A 174 -2.87 2.40 -13.82
C ALA A 174 -4.12 2.42 -14.70
#